data_AF-A0A2V8TNQ9-F1
#
_entry.id   AF-A0A2V8TNQ9-F1
#
_cell.length_a   1.000
_cell.length_b   1.000
_cell.length_c   1.000
_cell.angle_alpha   90.00
_cell.angle_beta   90.00
_cell.angle_gamma   90.00
#
_symmetry.space_group_name_H-M   'P 1'
#
loop_
_entity.id
_entity.type
_entity.pdbx_description
1 polymer ?
#
loop_
_entity_poly.entity_id
_entity_poly.type
_entity_poly.pdbx_seq_one_letter_code
_entity_poly.pdbx_strand_id
1 'polypeptide(L)'
;MRKVLMIALVAYAAAGLAVGAVVIGSGAPKDKEHGFTLPDFGVRTDIKPGSVNRISFTPDKAGHFAFACDVFCGGGHEDMSGTLIVTE
;
A
#
# COMPACT_ATOMS: atom_id res chain seq x y z
N MET A 1 8.99 4.13 17.07
CA MET A 1 7.93 3.54 16.23
C MET A 1 8.61 3.13 14.93
N ARG A 2 8.62 1.84 14.57
CA ARG A 2 9.31 1.38 13.35
C ARG A 2 8.34 1.53 12.18
N LYS A 3 8.78 2.19 11.11
CA LYS A 3 7.96 2.45 9.92
C LYS A 3 7.47 1.12 9.35
N VAL A 4 6.16 0.98 9.13
CA VAL A 4 5.62 -0.06 8.25
C VAL A 4 6.26 0.16 6.89
N LEU A 5 6.98 -0.85 6.41
CA LEU A 5 7.64 -0.77 5.12
C LEU A 5 6.59 -1.10 4.06
N MET A 6 5.89 -0.07 3.58
CA MET A 6 5.01 -0.17 2.41
C MET A 6 5.89 -0.15 1.17
N ILE A 7 6.32 -1.32 0.69
CA ILE A 7 7.04 -1.43 -0.57
C ILE A 7 6.01 -1.47 -1.69
N ALA A 8 5.76 -0.31 -2.30
CA ALA A 8 5.11 -0.26 -3.59
C ALA A 8 6.07 -0.83 -4.64
N LEU A 9 5.85 -2.07 -5.08
CA LEU A 9 6.52 -2.60 -6.25
C LEU A 9 5.97 -1.86 -7.47
N VAL A 10 6.86 -1.33 -8.31
CA VAL A 10 6.54 -0.60 -9.55
C VAL A 10 5.48 -1.36 -10.36
N ALA A 11 4.36 -0.70 -10.66
CA ALA A 11 3.32 -1.25 -11.53
C ALA A 11 3.52 -0.73 -12.95
N TYR A 12 3.61 -1.65 -13.92
CA TYR A 12 3.74 -1.34 -15.34
C TYR A 12 2.35 -1.31 -15.99
N ALA A 13 2.04 -0.22 -16.68
CA ALA A 13 0.80 -0.03 -17.44
C ALA A 13 1.00 -0.38 -18.93
N ALA A 14 1.42 -1.60 -19.26
CA ALA A 14 1.63 -2.02 -20.64
C ALA A 14 0.57 -3.03 -21.13
N ALA A 15 -0.13 -2.67 -22.23
CA ALA A 15 -0.82 -3.55 -23.18
C ALA A 15 -1.70 -4.69 -22.63
N GLY A 16 -2.75 -4.36 -21.88
CA GLY A 16 -3.88 -5.28 -21.62
C GLY A 16 -3.67 -6.36 -20.55
N LEU A 17 -2.52 -6.36 -19.86
CA LEU A 17 -2.25 -7.25 -18.73
C LEU A 17 -1.44 -6.53 -17.63
N ALA A 18 -1.89 -5.35 -17.20
CA ALA A 18 -1.29 -4.67 -16.06
C ALA A 18 -1.83 -5.30 -14.76
N VAL A 19 -1.01 -6.12 -14.10
CA VAL A 19 -1.25 -6.57 -12.71
C VAL A 19 -0.25 -5.84 -11.82
N GLY A 20 -0.66 -4.71 -11.26
CA GLY A 20 0.07 -4.04 -10.18
C GLY A 20 -0.04 -4.88 -8.92
N ALA A 21 1.08 -5.32 -8.35
CA ALA A 21 1.13 -6.07 -7.10
C ALA A 21 1.78 -5.22 -6.01
N VAL A 22 1.01 -4.80 -5.02
CA VAL A 22 1.53 -4.08 -3.84
C VAL A 22 1.70 -5.07 -2.69
N VAL A 23 2.89 -5.09 -2.09
CA VAL A 23 3.22 -5.96 -0.96
C VAL A 23 3.39 -5.10 0.28
N ILE A 24 2.59 -5.38 1.31
CA ILE A 24 2.54 -4.57 2.52
C ILE A 24 2.83 -5.46 3.72
N GLY A 25 3.82 -5.08 4.53
CA GLY A 25 4.24 -5.88 5.68
C GLY A 25 4.22 -5.10 7.00
N SER A 26 3.66 -5.70 8.05
CA SER A 26 3.81 -5.24 9.44
C SER A 26 4.84 -6.12 10.15
N GLY A 27 5.97 -5.52 10.57
CA GLY A 27 7.24 -6.20 10.78
C GLY A 27 7.45 -6.85 12.15
N ALA A 28 6.63 -6.55 13.17
CA ALA A 28 6.75 -7.15 14.49
C ALA A 28 5.39 -7.62 15.05
N PRO A 29 5.35 -8.75 15.79
CA PRO A 29 4.13 -9.22 16.48
C PRO A 29 3.53 -8.22 17.48
N LYS A 30 4.32 -7.24 17.93
CA LYS A 30 3.93 -6.15 18.83
C LYS A 30 3.50 -4.87 18.10
N ASP A 31 3.53 -4.88 16.77
CA ASP A 31 2.99 -3.77 15.99
C ASP A 31 1.48 -3.72 16.14
N LYS A 32 0.88 -2.57 15.84
CA LYS A 32 -0.57 -2.44 15.81
C LYS A 32 -1.10 -2.89 14.45
N GLU A 33 -2.40 -3.12 14.40
CA GLU A 33 -3.09 -3.20 13.12
C GLU A 33 -2.95 -1.87 12.38
N HIS A 34 -2.70 -1.97 11.07
CA HIS A 34 -2.58 -0.83 10.18
C HIS A 34 -3.59 -0.96 9.05
N GLY A 35 -3.95 0.18 8.48
CA GLY A 35 -4.72 0.23 7.25
C GLY A 35 -3.80 0.45 6.06
N PHE A 36 -4.22 0.01 4.90
CA PHE A 36 -3.73 0.52 3.62
C PHE A 36 -4.92 0.90 2.79
N THR A 37 -4.95 2.17 2.38
CA THR A 37 -5.89 2.67 1.40
C THR A 37 -5.15 3.28 0.22
N LEU A 38 -5.65 3.00 -0.97
CA LEU A 38 -5.23 3.56 -2.25
C LEU A 38 -6.51 3.96 -3.00
N PRO A 39 -7.02 5.19 -2.72
CA PRO A 39 -8.37 5.59 -3.12
C PRO A 39 -8.60 5.59 -4.63
N ASP A 40 -7.61 6.02 -5.41
CA ASP A 40 -7.70 6.10 -6.88
C ASP A 40 -7.99 4.75 -7.56
N PHE A 41 -7.65 3.64 -6.90
CA PHE A 41 -7.89 2.29 -7.39
C PHE A 41 -8.97 1.55 -6.59
N GLY A 42 -9.64 2.22 -5.64
CA GLY A 42 -10.65 1.61 -4.77
C GLY A 42 -10.09 0.48 -3.88
N VAL A 43 -8.79 0.47 -3.65
CA VAL A 43 -8.10 -0.57 -2.90
C VAL A 43 -8.04 -0.19 -1.42
N ARG A 44 -8.50 -1.09 -0.55
CA ARG A 44 -8.35 -0.96 0.91
C ARG A 44 -8.12 -2.34 1.54
N THR A 45 -7.22 -2.44 2.51
CA THR A 45 -7.04 -3.66 3.31
C THR A 45 -6.48 -3.36 4.70
N ASP A 46 -6.83 -4.21 5.66
CA ASP A 46 -6.24 -4.18 7.00
C ASP A 46 -5.00 -5.10 7.06
N ILE A 47 -3.94 -4.61 7.68
CA ILE A 47 -2.64 -5.27 7.79
C ILE A 47 -2.44 -5.68 9.24
N LYS A 48 -2.51 -6.99 9.48
CA LYS A 48 -2.31 -7.55 10.81
C LYS A 48 -0.82 -7.57 11.18
N PRO A 49 -0.48 -7.43 12.46
CA PRO A 49 0.89 -7.57 12.94
C PRO A 49 1.50 -8.92 12.51
N GLY A 50 2.73 -8.89 11.98
CA GLY A 50 3.43 -10.09 11.51
C GLY A 50 2.90 -10.70 10.21
N SER A 51 1.99 -10.02 9.51
CA SER A 51 1.45 -10.46 8.22
C SER A 51 2.04 -9.70 7.04
N VAL A 52 1.99 -10.34 5.87
CA VAL A 52 2.31 -9.74 4.58
C VAL A 52 1.09 -9.87 3.68
N ASN A 53 0.51 -8.73 3.31
CA ASN A 53 -0.60 -8.67 2.37
C ASN A 53 -0.08 -8.44 0.95
N ARG A 54 -0.64 -9.14 -0.03
CA ARG A 54 -0.39 -8.94 -1.45
C ARG A 54 -1.68 -8.49 -2.10
N ILE A 55 -1.67 -7.30 -2.69
CA ILE A 55 -2.85 -6.73 -3.36
C ILE A 55 -2.55 -6.63 -4.84
N SER A 56 -3.42 -7.21 -5.66
CA SER A 56 -3.37 -7.08 -7.11
C SER A 56 -4.44 -6.09 -7.58
N PHE A 57 -4.06 -5.13 -8.41
CA PHE A 57 -4.97 -4.20 -9.08
C PHE A 57 -4.47 -3.91 -10.50
N THR A 58 -5.32 -3.38 -11.36
CA THR A 58 -4.96 -3.02 -12.73
C THR A 58 -4.97 -1.51 -12.86
N PRO A 59 -3.80 -0.85 -12.97
CA PRO A 59 -3.77 0.56 -13.29
C PRO A 59 -4.20 0.79 -14.74
N ASP A 60 -5.12 1.72 -14.94
CA ASP A 60 -5.63 2.15 -16.25
C ASP A 60 -4.89 3.38 -16.83
N LYS A 61 -4.07 4.03 -15.99
CA LYS A 61 -3.27 5.20 -16.36
C LYS A 61 -1.96 5.25 -15.58
N ALA A 62 -0.90 5.74 -16.24
CA ALA A 62 0.34 6.14 -15.57
C ALA A 62 0.11 7.38 -14.70
N GLY A 63 0.86 7.52 -13.61
CA GLY A 63 0.71 8.64 -12.69
C GLY A 63 1.20 8.38 -11.27
N HIS A 64 0.93 9.35 -10.41
CA HIS A 64 1.26 9.32 -8.98
C HIS A 64 -0.02 9.25 -8.17
N PHE A 65 -0.14 8.23 -7.32
CA PHE A 65 -1.35 7.93 -6.56
C PHE A 65 -1.04 7.87 -5.08
N ALA A 66 -1.79 8.61 -4.28
CA ALA A 66 -1.56 8.65 -2.84
C ALA A 66 -2.06 7.37 -2.18
N PHE A 67 -1.26 6.81 -1.27
CA PHE A 67 -1.70 5.80 -0.33
C PHE A 67 -1.46 6.27 1.10
N ALA A 68 -2.26 5.77 2.03
CA ALA A 68 -2.15 6.11 3.45
C ALA A 68 -2.61 4.97 4.36
N CYS A 69 -2.24 5.08 5.63
CA CYS A 69 -2.84 4.32 6.71
C CYS A 69 -4.17 4.96 7.11
N ASP A 70 -5.26 4.21 7.09
CA ASP A 70 -6.60 4.67 7.46
C ASP A 70 -7.16 4.00 8.73
N VAL A 71 -6.30 3.28 9.46
CA VAL A 71 -6.59 2.71 10.78
C VAL A 71 -5.64 3.33 11.80
N PHE A 72 -6.21 3.96 12.84
CA PHE A 72 -5.41 4.63 13.86
C PHE A 72 -4.45 3.67 14.57
N CYS A 73 -3.15 3.83 14.32
CA CYS A 73 -2.10 2.92 14.76
C CYS A 73 -1.10 3.56 15.75
N GLY A 74 -1.37 4.77 16.22
CA GLY A 74 -0.57 5.49 17.22
C GLY A 74 0.04 6.80 16.70
N GLY A 75 1.01 7.36 17.43
CA GLY A 75 1.51 8.72 17.21
C GLY A 75 2.15 9.02 15.85
N GLY A 76 2.51 8.00 15.07
CA GLY A 76 3.02 8.16 13.69
C GLY A 76 1.97 7.89 12.62
N HIS A 77 0.69 7.73 12.97
CA HIS A 77 -0.38 7.35 12.03
C HIS A 77 -0.47 8.28 10.82
N GLU A 78 -0.45 9.59 11.05
CA GLU A 78 -0.54 10.60 9.99
C GLU A 78 0.69 10.62 9.07
N ASP A 79 1.84 10.15 9.57
CA ASP A 79 3.09 10.06 8.80
C ASP A 79 3.17 8.79 7.95
N MET A 80 2.18 7.89 8.06
CA MET A 80 2.14 6.62 7.33
C MET A 80 1.42 6.76 6.00
N SER A 81 1.98 7.59 5.14
CA SER A 81 1.50 7.85 3.78
C SER A 81 2.63 7.79 2.77
N GLY A 82 2.27 7.73 1.49
CA GLY A 82 3.24 7.71 0.40
C GLY A 82 2.57 7.79 -0.96
N THR A 83 3.39 7.63 -2.00
CA THR A 83 2.96 7.74 -3.38
C THR A 83 3.31 6.45 -4.14
N LEU A 84 2.30 5.81 -4.71
CA LEU A 84 2.45 4.79 -5.73
C LEU A 84 2.72 5.48 -7.07
N ILE A 85 3.82 5.09 -7.72
CA ILE A 85 4.18 5.57 -9.06
C ILE A 85 3.85 4.46 -10.05
N VAL A 86 2.98 4.74 -11.01
CA VAL A 86 2.68 3.88 -12.16
C VAL A 86 3.35 4.48 -13.38
N THR A 87 4.17 3.67 -14.05
CA THR A 87 4.88 4.06 -15.29
C THR A 87 4.38 3.24 -16.47
N GLU A 88 4.61 3.77 -17.68
CA GLU A 88 4.39 3.05 -18.94
C GLU A 88 5.44 1.95 -19.18
#